data_AF-A0A7X2FYU6-F1
#
_entry.id   AF-A0A7X2FYU6-F1
#
_cell.length_a   1.000
_cell.length_b   1.000
_cell.length_c   1.000
_cell.angle_alpha   90.00
_cell.angle_beta   90.00
_cell.angle_gamma   90.00
#
_symmetry.space_group_name_H-M   'P 1'
#
loop_
_entity.id
_entity.type
_entity.pdbx_description
1 polymer ?
#
loop_
_entity_poly.entity_id
_entity_poly.type
_entity_poly.pdbx_seq_one_letter_code
_entity_poly.pdbx_strand_id
1 'polypeptide(L)'
;MAEAMFKKMVTEAGLADQITVDSAGTSNIAEGSPADSRTKAIFDKYHIKDDGMIARQLQDRDYYDADYIIAMDQMNVRDAKDMAPAGLENMVHGIFEATPGKENCYIVDPWITHRF
;
A
#
# COMPACT_ATOMS: atom_id res chain seq x y z
N MET A 1 0.13 2.04 -6.53
CA MET A 1 1.25 1.35 -7.21
C MET A 1 1.54 0.00 -6.57
N ALA A 2 1.85 -0.05 -5.27
CA ALA A 2 2.15 -1.30 -4.56
C ALA A 2 1.05 -2.36 -4.72
N GLU A 3 -0.22 -2.00 -4.52
CA GLU A 3 -1.36 -2.92 -4.72
C GLU A 3 -1.34 -3.57 -6.10
N ALA A 4 -1.33 -2.78 -7.18
CA ALA A 4 -1.34 -3.29 -8.55
C ALA A 4 -0.13 -4.19 -8.87
N MET A 5 1.06 -3.80 -8.41
CA MET A 5 2.27 -4.63 -8.56
C MET A 5 2.15 -5.96 -7.81
N PHE A 6 1.68 -5.92 -6.57
CA PHE A 6 1.56 -7.12 -5.75
C PHE A 6 0.45 -8.05 -6.25
N LYS A 7 -0.71 -7.52 -6.67
CA LYS A 7 -1.77 -8.28 -7.36
C LYS A 7 -1.24 -9.01 -8.58
N LYS A 8 -0.43 -8.33 -9.41
CA LYS A 8 0.24 -8.95 -10.56
C LYS A 8 1.15 -10.10 -10.13
N MET A 9 2.01 -9.89 -9.12
CA MET A 9 2.91 -10.93 -8.61
C MET A 9 2.17 -12.13 -8.04
N VAL A 10 1.11 -11.91 -7.25
CA VAL A 10 0.23 -12.94 -6.69
C VAL A 10 -0.42 -13.76 -7.81
N THR A 11 -0.92 -13.09 -8.84
CA THR A 11 -1.54 -13.75 -10.00
C THR A 11 -0.52 -14.58 -10.77
N GLU A 12 0.66 -14.02 -11.05
CA GLU A 12 1.74 -14.71 -11.76
C GLU A 12 2.29 -15.92 -10.97
N ALA A 13 2.21 -15.87 -9.64
CA ALA A 13 2.55 -16.99 -8.77
C ALA A 13 1.44 -18.05 -8.64
N GLY A 14 0.26 -17.84 -9.23
CA GLY A 14 -0.88 -18.75 -9.10
C GLY A 14 -1.54 -18.74 -7.72
N LEU A 15 -1.43 -17.64 -6.98
CA LEU A 15 -1.91 -17.48 -5.60
C LEU A 15 -3.15 -16.59 -5.48
N ALA A 16 -3.79 -16.22 -6.59
CA ALA A 16 -4.92 -15.30 -6.61
C ALA A 16 -6.13 -15.78 -5.79
N ASP A 17 -6.31 -17.09 -5.65
CA ASP A 17 -7.39 -17.67 -4.83
C ASP A 17 -7.05 -17.75 -3.33
N GLN A 18 -5.83 -17.38 -2.95
CA GLN A 18 -5.32 -17.50 -1.58
C GLN A 18 -4.94 -16.15 -0.96
N ILE A 19 -4.64 -15.14 -1.78
CA ILE A 19 -4.16 -13.84 -1.32
C ILE A 19 -5.03 -12.73 -1.91
N THR A 20 -5.71 -12.01 -1.02
CA THR A 20 -6.42 -10.77 -1.35
C THR A 20 -5.51 -9.57 -1.11
N VAL A 21 -5.66 -8.53 -1.94
CA VAL A 21 -4.82 -7.32 -1.88
C VAL A 21 -5.71 -6.09 -2.07
N ASP A 22 -5.49 -5.07 -1.25
CA ASP A 22 -6.13 -3.76 -1.32
C ASP A 22 -5.13 -2.67 -0.89
N SER A 23 -5.48 -1.39 -1.06
CA SER A 23 -4.71 -0.26 -0.51
C SER A 23 -5.59 0.85 0.02
N ALA A 24 -5.03 1.59 1.00
CA ALA A 24 -5.67 2.73 1.63
C ALA A 24 -4.62 3.75 2.09
N GLY A 25 -5.02 5.01 2.20
CA GLY A 25 -4.18 6.08 2.75
C GLY A 25 -4.44 6.32 4.24
N THR A 26 -3.42 6.74 4.99
CA THR A 26 -3.60 7.19 6.39
C THR A 26 -4.29 8.56 6.49
N SER A 27 -4.27 9.34 5.40
CA SER A 27 -5.03 10.59 5.25
C SER A 27 -6.17 10.45 4.22
N ASN A 28 -7.15 11.36 4.29
CA ASN A 28 -8.27 11.44 3.35
C ASN A 28 -8.03 12.45 2.20
N ILE A 29 -6.82 13.00 2.06
CA ILE A 29 -6.50 14.06 1.09
C ILE A 29 -6.86 13.65 -0.35
N ALA A 30 -6.63 12.39 -0.69
CA ALA A 30 -6.85 11.85 -2.03
C ALA A 30 -8.13 11.01 -2.14
N GLU A 31 -8.98 10.96 -1.11
CA GLU A 31 -10.16 10.10 -1.10
C GLU A 31 -11.06 10.35 -2.32
N GLY A 32 -11.53 9.26 -2.94
CA GLY A 32 -12.33 9.30 -4.17
C GLY A 32 -11.53 9.57 -5.45
N SER A 33 -10.24 9.87 -5.37
CA SER A 33 -9.41 10.12 -6.54
C SER A 33 -8.91 8.81 -7.16
N PRO A 34 -8.86 8.70 -8.50
CA PRO A 34 -8.14 7.60 -9.14
C PRO A 34 -6.63 7.74 -8.91
N ALA A 35 -5.87 6.71 -9.30
CA ALA A 35 -4.41 6.81 -9.33
C ALA A 35 -3.90 8.06 -10.09
N ASP A 36 -2.87 8.71 -9.54
CA ASP A 36 -2.22 9.88 -10.15
C ASP A 36 -1.78 9.59 -11.59
N SER A 37 -1.92 10.57 -12.48
CA SER A 37 -1.62 10.39 -13.91
C SER A 37 -0.17 9.97 -14.17
N ARG A 38 0.78 10.39 -13.32
CA ARG A 38 2.18 9.98 -13.40
C ARG A 38 2.35 8.51 -13.01
N THR A 39 1.63 8.04 -11.99
CA THR A 39 1.57 6.62 -11.64
C THR A 39 0.92 5.80 -12.76
N LYS A 40 -0.14 6.30 -13.40
CA LYS A 40 -0.76 5.63 -14.55
C LYS A 40 0.20 5.48 -15.73
N ALA A 41 1.02 6.49 -16.02
CA ALA A 41 2.05 6.39 -17.04
C ALA A 41 3.08 5.27 -16.74
N ILE A 42 3.41 5.05 -15.46
CA ILE A 42 4.24 3.91 -15.04
C ILE A 42 3.51 2.58 -15.23
N PHE A 43 2.23 2.52 -14.88
CA PHE A 43 1.41 1.32 -15.12
C PHE A 43 1.37 0.94 -16.61
N ASP A 44 1.15 1.91 -17.49
CA ASP A 44 1.15 1.69 -18.93
C ASP A 44 2.52 1.21 -19.44
N LYS A 45 3.60 1.83 -18.96
CA LYS A 45 4.98 1.49 -19.33
C LYS A 45 5.35 0.05 -18.97
N TYR A 46 4.87 -0.45 -17.83
CA TYR A 46 5.18 -1.78 -17.34
C TYR A 46 4.04 -2.79 -17.55
N HIS A 47 3.01 -2.42 -18.31
CA HIS A 47 1.83 -3.26 -18.60
C HIS A 47 1.15 -3.78 -17.32
N ILE A 48 1.06 -2.92 -16.30
CA ILE A 48 0.36 -3.19 -15.04
C ILE A 48 -1.05 -2.62 -15.16
N LYS A 49 -2.06 -3.37 -14.73
CA LYS A 49 -3.43 -2.88 -14.66
C LYS A 49 -3.68 -2.23 -13.31
N ASP A 50 -4.33 -1.07 -13.31
CA ASP A 50 -4.78 -0.39 -12.09
C ASP A 50 -6.20 -0.79 -11.68
N ASP A 51 -6.89 -1.61 -12.49
CA ASP A 51 -8.21 -2.21 -12.23
C ASP A 51 -9.27 -1.25 -11.66
N GLY A 52 -9.18 0.05 -12.00
CA GLY A 52 -10.10 1.06 -11.49
C GLY A 52 -9.92 1.41 -10.01
N MET A 53 -8.72 1.20 -9.45
CA MET A 53 -8.37 1.57 -8.08
C MET A 53 -8.73 3.04 -7.77
N ILE A 54 -9.47 3.24 -6.68
CA ILE A 54 -9.85 4.54 -6.14
C ILE A 54 -9.27 4.69 -4.74
N ALA A 55 -8.64 5.83 -4.48
CA ALA A 55 -8.12 6.14 -3.16
C ALA A 55 -9.24 6.21 -2.13
N ARG A 56 -8.98 5.59 -0.97
CA ARG A 56 -9.83 5.58 0.20
C ARG A 56 -8.98 5.74 1.45
N GLN A 57 -9.56 6.24 2.53
CA GLN A 57 -8.86 6.27 3.81
C GLN A 57 -8.86 4.88 4.47
N LEU A 58 -7.82 4.58 5.24
CA LEU A 58 -7.75 3.43 6.12
C LEU A 58 -8.82 3.53 7.22
N GLN A 59 -9.51 2.43 7.49
CA GLN A 59 -10.64 2.33 8.42
C GLN A 59 -10.44 1.16 9.39
N ASP A 60 -11.11 1.17 10.54
CA ASP A 60 -11.05 0.09 11.54
C ASP A 60 -11.25 -1.31 10.95
N ARG A 61 -12.21 -1.47 10.02
CA ARG A 61 -12.47 -2.74 9.34
C ARG A 61 -11.25 -3.33 8.64
N ASP A 62 -10.36 -2.48 8.13
CA ASP A 62 -9.17 -2.93 7.40
C ASP A 62 -8.21 -3.69 8.33
N TYR A 63 -8.18 -3.34 9.63
CA TYR A 63 -7.41 -4.05 10.64
C TYR A 63 -8.05 -5.39 11.05
N TYR A 64 -9.36 -5.54 10.88
CA TYR A 64 -10.04 -6.82 11.15
C TYR A 64 -9.99 -7.77 9.94
N ASP A 65 -9.96 -7.22 8.73
CA ASP A 65 -10.02 -8.00 7.49
C ASP A 65 -8.64 -8.40 6.96
N ALA A 66 -7.58 -7.66 7.31
CA ALA A 66 -6.22 -7.94 6.84
C ALA A 66 -5.46 -8.87 7.80
N ASP A 67 -4.53 -9.67 7.25
CA ASP A 67 -3.50 -10.33 8.06
C ASP A 67 -2.28 -9.41 8.28
N TYR A 68 -2.01 -8.53 7.30
CA TYR A 68 -0.86 -7.63 7.28
C TYR A 68 -1.25 -6.26 6.72
N ILE A 69 -0.82 -5.20 7.40
CA ILE A 69 -0.88 -3.83 6.88
C ILE A 69 0.56 -3.36 6.61
N ILE A 70 0.89 -3.12 5.34
CA ILE A 70 2.24 -2.74 4.94
C ILE A 70 2.28 -1.24 4.60
N ALA A 71 2.97 -0.46 5.42
CA ALA A 71 3.16 0.96 5.24
C ALA A 71 4.46 1.29 4.49
N MET A 72 4.39 2.30 3.62
CA MET A 72 5.46 2.61 2.66
C MET A 72 6.60 3.43 3.28
N ASP A 73 6.29 4.26 4.27
CA ASP A 73 7.24 5.08 5.00
C ASP A 73 6.98 5.12 6.51
N GLN A 74 7.88 5.76 7.25
CA GLN A 74 7.83 5.84 8.70
C GLN A 74 6.63 6.65 9.22
N MET A 75 6.18 7.67 8.47
CA MET A 75 5.01 8.45 8.84
C MET A 75 3.74 7.60 8.71
N ASN A 76 3.59 6.88 7.60
CA ASN A 76 2.48 5.95 7.42
C ASN A 76 2.49 4.82 8.45
N VAL A 77 3.65 4.27 8.84
CA VAL A 77 3.73 3.27 9.92
C VAL A 77 3.19 3.86 11.22
N ARG A 78 3.65 5.06 11.59
CA ARG A 78 3.20 5.72 12.81
C ARG A 78 1.70 6.00 12.77
N ASP A 79 1.22 6.66 11.71
CA ASP A 79 -0.18 7.05 11.59
C ASP A 79 -1.10 5.82 11.58
N ALA A 80 -0.73 4.75 10.86
CA ALA A 80 -1.50 3.52 10.84
C ALA A 80 -1.50 2.80 12.20
N LYS A 81 -0.44 2.90 13.01
CA LYS A 81 -0.46 2.39 14.39
C LYS A 81 -1.33 3.25 15.30
N ASP A 82 -1.27 4.57 15.16
CA ASP A 82 -2.09 5.51 15.94
C ASP A 82 -3.59 5.38 15.61
N MET A 83 -3.93 4.98 14.38
CA MET A 83 -5.29 4.70 13.93
C MET A 83 -5.81 3.29 14.28
N ALA A 84 -4.94 2.38 14.72
CA ALA A 84 -5.33 0.99 14.93
C ALA A 84 -6.29 0.84 16.13
N PRO A 85 -7.33 -0.02 16.02
CA PRO A 85 -8.06 -0.47 17.18
C PRO A 85 -7.12 -1.13 18.20
N ALA A 86 -7.45 -1.02 19.49
CA ALA A 86 -6.60 -1.50 20.57
C ALA A 86 -6.23 -2.99 20.41
N GLY A 87 -4.93 -3.28 20.33
CA GLY A 87 -4.38 -4.63 20.20
C GLY A 87 -4.12 -5.08 18.76
N LEU A 88 -4.51 -4.29 17.76
CA LEU A 88 -4.28 -4.59 16.34
C LEU A 88 -3.08 -3.85 15.74
N GLU A 89 -2.41 -2.97 16.49
CA GLU A 89 -1.27 -2.18 16.01
C GLU A 89 -0.05 -3.04 15.57
N ASN A 90 0.02 -4.29 16.03
CA ASN A 90 1.14 -5.20 15.76
C ASN A 90 1.14 -5.77 14.34
N MET A 91 0.04 -5.68 13.60
CA MET A 91 -0.04 -6.11 12.20
C MET A 91 0.45 -5.05 11.21
N VAL A 92 0.77 -3.86 11.71
CA VAL A 92 1.30 -2.75 10.90
C VAL A 92 2.81 -2.87 10.81
N HIS A 93 3.30 -3.11 9.59
CA HIS A 93 4.71 -3.30 9.30
C HIS A 93 5.22 -2.29 8.28
N GLY A 94 6.52 -2.00 8.36
CA GLY A 94 7.21 -1.26 7.30
C GLY A 94 7.50 -2.14 6.08
N ILE A 95 7.42 -1.57 4.89
CA ILE A 95 7.69 -2.28 3.61
C ILE A 95 9.02 -3.05 3.56
N PHE A 96 10.04 -2.59 4.28
CA PHE A 96 11.35 -3.27 4.35
C PHE A 96 11.65 -3.93 5.70
N GLU A 97 10.69 -3.99 6.62
CA GLU A 97 10.89 -4.51 7.98
C GLU A 97 11.42 -5.97 7.97
N ALA A 98 10.90 -6.79 7.06
CA ALA A 98 11.33 -8.18 6.89
C ALA A 98 12.46 -8.36 5.86
N THR A 99 13.02 -7.28 5.30
CA THR A 99 14.07 -7.35 4.28
C THR A 99 15.46 -7.19 4.90
N PRO A 100 16.31 -8.24 4.92
CA PRO A 100 17.63 -8.17 5.54
C PRO A 100 18.50 -7.04 4.98
N GLY A 101 19.06 -6.23 5.87
CA GLY A 101 19.92 -5.09 5.54
C GLY A 101 19.18 -3.85 5.04
N LYS A 102 17.84 -3.83 5.11
CA LYS A 102 17.00 -2.68 4.74
C LYS A 102 16.03 -2.26 5.84
N GLU A 103 16.27 -2.69 7.08
CA GLU A 103 15.35 -2.54 8.21
C GLU A 103 14.98 -1.07 8.50
N ASN A 104 15.85 -0.12 8.13
CA ASN A 104 15.64 1.32 8.28
C ASN A 104 15.37 2.06 6.95
N CYS A 105 15.20 1.34 5.85
CA CYS A 105 14.83 1.92 4.57
C CYS A 105 13.33 2.14 4.48
N TYR A 106 12.92 3.07 3.63
CA TYR A 106 11.53 3.35 3.30
C TYR A 106 11.39 3.78 1.84
N ILE A 107 10.18 3.75 1.32
CA ILE A 107 9.89 4.28 -0.01
C ILE A 107 9.63 5.77 0.12
N VAL A 108 10.40 6.57 -0.58
CA VAL A 108 10.21 8.03 -0.61
C VAL A 108 9.02 8.36 -1.51
N ASP A 109 8.11 9.19 -1.02
CA ASP A 109 6.90 9.55 -1.76
C ASP A 109 7.23 10.27 -3.09
N PRO A 110 6.86 9.69 -4.25
CA PRO A 110 7.06 10.32 -5.55
C PRO A 110 6.22 11.58 -5.73
N TRP A 111 5.09 11.73 -5.03
CA TRP A 111 4.24 12.92 -5.08
C TRP A 111 4.96 14.15 -4.51
N ILE A 112 5.70 13.98 -3.41
CA ILE A 112 6.51 15.03 -2.77
C ILE A 112 7.79 15.32 -3.56
N THR A 113 8.48 14.27 -4.02
CA THR A 113 9.77 14.41 -4.70
C THR A 113 9.65 14.71 -6.19
N HIS A 114 8.46 14.53 -6.76
CA HIS A 114 8.19 14.55 -8.19
C HIS A 114 9.04 13.56 -9.02
N ARG A 115 9.45 12.43 -8.42
CA ARG A 115 10.25 11.37 -9.06
C ARG A 115 9.43 10.08 -9.19
N PHE A 116 8.88 9.81 -10.36
CA PHE A 116 8.04 8.66 -10.70
C PHE A 116 8.79 7.64 -11.56
#